data_AF-A0A1I1YHG5-F1
#
_entry.id   AF-A0A1I1YHG5-F1
#
_cell.length_a   1.000
_cell.length_b   1.000
_cell.length_c   1.000
_cell.angle_alpha   90.00
_cell.angle_beta   90.00
_cell.angle_gamma   90.00
#
_symmetry.space_group_name_H-M   'P 1'
#
loop_
_entity.id
_entity.type
_entity.pdbx_description
1 polymer ?
#
loop_
_entity_poly.entity_id
_entity_poly.type
_entity_poly.pdbx_seq_one_letter_code
_entity_poly.pdbx_strand_id
1 'polypeptide(L)'
;MELSSGPERRLFAHIRGLVEAGPPAVDRLLRPALAPGGSQDSFEPVAYRTVAALALLSNPVPTALPVVLDALVNGTPEDSPAVFRALALWEGPEVDGLLSCAWEDDRCERWPQWLEMFLHRAIAPPQRLVEYCLHADVAWIRALGLRGSLSLPALGDCGRAFADRHCEDDDQALRDAAYRTGLALGSHRVRAACLQAAARGDPSAQTLVGLVGGSHEHAALVGWIEREGPTPGSLWALGFCGRRDAADVSLALIDALDDEDRQRSLAFEAFCAITGLSPRDEEGVAVPRPWPSEQDLAIDPELLLPQPDPPGLREWWRQARPRIDGTCRLLGGEPVTPARMRDVLLHGSSRRRHALAEALELHSGGSLRLATRSFSRRQREGLTTLAVVPFNFERSLLGER
;
A
#
# COMPACT_ATOMS: atom_id res chain seq x y z
N MET A 1 -8.33 -12.54 -12.34
CA MET A 1 -7.45 -11.97 -11.29
C MET A 1 -7.57 -12.86 -10.08
N GLU A 2 -6.45 -13.38 -9.58
CA GLU A 2 -6.40 -14.39 -8.52
C GLU A 2 -7.20 -14.00 -7.25
N LEU A 3 -7.16 -12.72 -6.86
CA LEU A 3 -7.91 -12.19 -5.71
C LEU A 3 -9.42 -12.29 -5.88
N SER A 4 -9.95 -11.78 -7.01
CA SER A 4 -11.39 -11.77 -7.27
C SER A 4 -11.98 -13.17 -7.46
N SER A 5 -11.22 -14.09 -8.08
CA SER A 5 -11.69 -15.46 -8.35
C SER A 5 -11.46 -16.43 -7.18
N GLY A 6 -10.55 -16.10 -6.25
CA GLY A 6 -10.20 -16.93 -5.10
C GLY A 6 -10.70 -16.34 -3.77
N PRO A 7 -9.87 -15.64 -2.99
CA PRO A 7 -10.22 -15.16 -1.65
C PRO A 7 -11.48 -14.30 -1.58
N GLU A 8 -11.66 -13.32 -2.46
CA GLU A 8 -12.83 -12.43 -2.41
C GLU A 8 -14.12 -13.19 -2.72
N ARG A 9 -14.11 -14.06 -3.74
CA ARG A 9 -15.28 -14.90 -4.07
C ARG A 9 -15.69 -15.77 -2.89
N ARG A 10 -14.73 -16.37 -2.18
CA ARG A 10 -15.00 -17.16 -0.97
C ARG A 10 -15.58 -16.29 0.15
N LEU A 11 -14.97 -15.14 0.42
CA LEU A 11 -15.47 -14.19 1.43
C LEU A 11 -16.91 -13.76 1.12
N PHE A 12 -17.20 -13.36 -0.11
CA PHE A 12 -18.56 -12.98 -0.52
C PHE A 12 -19.55 -14.14 -0.44
N ALA A 13 -19.13 -15.37 -0.73
CA ALA A 13 -19.99 -16.55 -0.56
C ALA A 13 -20.35 -16.78 0.92
N HIS A 14 -19.39 -16.62 1.84
CA HIS A 14 -19.65 -16.73 3.28
C HIS A 14 -20.54 -15.59 3.80
N ILE A 15 -20.26 -14.34 3.40
CA ILE A 15 -21.10 -13.19 3.73
C ILE A 15 -22.52 -13.40 3.23
N ARG A 16 -22.67 -13.86 1.98
CA ARG A 16 -24.00 -14.17 1.42
C ARG A 16 -24.70 -15.25 2.23
N GLY A 17 -24.00 -16.32 2.64
CA GLY A 17 -24.57 -17.33 3.52
C GLY A 17 -25.13 -16.75 4.83
N LEU A 18 -24.43 -15.79 5.44
CA LEU A 18 -24.90 -15.08 6.63
C LEU A 18 -26.13 -14.20 6.35
N VAL A 19 -26.19 -13.57 5.18
CA VAL A 19 -27.36 -12.77 4.76
C VAL A 19 -28.58 -13.67 4.51
N GLU A 20 -28.40 -14.78 3.80
CA GLU A 20 -29.48 -15.75 3.45
C GLU A 20 -30.02 -16.47 4.69
N ALA A 21 -29.20 -16.63 5.75
CA ALA A 21 -29.64 -17.17 7.04
C ALA A 21 -30.65 -16.26 7.77
N GLY A 22 -30.79 -15.00 7.33
CA GLY A 22 -31.87 -14.10 7.75
C GLY A 22 -31.77 -13.62 9.21
N PRO A 23 -32.91 -13.23 9.83
CA PRO A 23 -32.95 -12.67 11.18
C PRO A 23 -32.23 -13.49 12.27
N PRO A 24 -32.31 -14.84 12.28
CA PRO A 24 -31.57 -15.64 13.27
C PRO A 24 -30.05 -15.41 13.27
N ALA A 25 -29.43 -15.22 12.09
CA ALA A 25 -28.00 -14.92 12.01
C ALA A 25 -27.69 -13.50 12.50
N VAL A 26 -28.55 -12.53 12.14
CA VAL A 26 -28.44 -11.15 12.62
C VAL A 26 -28.48 -11.10 14.15
N ASP A 27 -29.47 -11.74 14.76
CA ASP A 27 -29.72 -11.60 16.21
C ASP A 27 -28.78 -12.46 17.06
N ARG A 28 -28.36 -13.63 16.56
CA ARG A 28 -27.53 -14.57 17.34
C ARG A 28 -26.03 -14.45 17.08
N LEU A 29 -25.62 -13.91 15.93
CA LEU A 29 -24.21 -13.84 15.54
C LEU A 29 -23.76 -12.40 15.27
N LEU A 30 -24.43 -11.68 14.37
CA LEU A 30 -23.90 -10.40 13.87
C LEU A 30 -24.05 -9.24 14.87
N ARG A 31 -25.22 -9.09 15.51
CA ARG A 31 -25.41 -8.07 16.56
C ARG A 31 -24.54 -8.33 17.78
N PRO A 32 -24.47 -9.56 18.33
CA PRO A 32 -23.55 -9.86 19.43
C PRO A 32 -22.08 -9.57 19.09
N ALA A 33 -21.64 -9.88 17.87
CA ALA A 33 -20.27 -9.58 17.43
C ALA A 33 -19.93 -8.08 17.42
N LEU A 34 -20.95 -7.21 17.28
CA LEU A 34 -20.78 -5.76 17.32
C LEU A 34 -20.99 -5.16 18.73
N ALA A 35 -21.50 -5.92 19.69
CA ALA A 35 -21.62 -5.44 21.06
C ALA A 35 -20.22 -5.22 21.68
N PRO A 36 -20.06 -4.29 22.63
CA PRO A 36 -18.79 -4.13 23.35
C PRO A 36 -18.32 -5.47 23.94
N GLY A 37 -17.08 -5.85 23.68
CA GLY A 37 -16.51 -7.12 24.13
C GLY A 37 -16.96 -8.38 23.37
N GLY A 38 -17.93 -8.28 22.45
CA GLY A 38 -18.54 -9.42 21.75
C GLY A 38 -17.61 -10.22 20.82
N SER A 39 -16.38 -9.74 20.60
CA SER A 39 -15.35 -10.38 19.80
C SER A 39 -14.09 -10.78 20.60
N GLN A 40 -14.07 -10.58 21.93
CA GLN A 40 -12.85 -10.78 22.74
C GLN A 40 -12.34 -12.22 22.75
N ASP A 41 -13.25 -13.19 22.70
CA ASP A 41 -12.90 -14.62 22.68
C ASP A 41 -12.54 -15.14 21.27
N SER A 42 -12.58 -14.27 20.26
CA SER A 42 -12.23 -14.65 18.89
C SER A 42 -10.72 -14.61 18.68
N PHE A 43 -10.21 -15.53 17.84
CA PHE A 43 -8.79 -15.57 17.46
C PHE A 43 -8.33 -14.25 16.79
N GLU A 44 -9.19 -13.64 15.98
CA GLU A 44 -8.96 -12.31 15.38
C GLU A 44 -10.18 -11.39 15.62
N PRO A 45 -10.23 -10.68 16.77
CA PRO A 45 -11.38 -9.86 17.14
C PRO A 45 -11.75 -8.79 16.11
N VAL A 46 -10.74 -8.11 15.54
CA VAL A 46 -10.93 -7.05 14.54
C VAL A 46 -11.49 -7.60 13.24
N ALA A 47 -10.96 -8.72 12.74
CA ALA A 47 -11.43 -9.34 11.50
C ALA A 47 -12.86 -9.88 11.67
N TYR A 48 -13.13 -10.55 12.79
CA TYR A 48 -14.46 -11.06 13.12
C TYR A 48 -15.51 -9.94 13.13
N ARG A 49 -15.23 -8.85 13.86
CA ARG A 49 -16.11 -7.68 13.96
C ARG A 49 -16.29 -6.98 12.60
N THR A 50 -15.21 -6.86 11.82
CA THR A 50 -15.26 -6.29 10.45
C THR A 50 -16.19 -7.10 9.55
N VAL A 51 -16.08 -8.44 9.58
CA VAL A 51 -16.94 -9.32 8.77
C VAL A 51 -18.40 -9.26 9.24
N ALA A 52 -18.63 -9.20 10.56
CA ALA A 52 -19.99 -9.06 11.10
C ALA A 52 -20.66 -7.74 10.65
N ALA A 53 -19.96 -6.62 10.76
CA ALA A 53 -20.44 -5.33 10.27
C ALA A 53 -20.67 -5.35 8.75
N LEU A 54 -19.74 -5.91 7.98
CA LEU A 54 -19.88 -6.01 6.53
C LEU A 54 -21.06 -6.89 6.11
N ALA A 55 -21.30 -7.99 6.82
CA ALA A 55 -22.45 -8.88 6.59
C ALA A 55 -23.78 -8.19 6.91
N LEU A 56 -23.84 -7.37 7.97
CA LEU A 56 -25.00 -6.52 8.26
C LEU A 56 -25.22 -5.50 7.14
N LEU A 57 -24.19 -4.75 6.76
CA LEU A 57 -24.27 -3.76 5.67
C LEU A 57 -24.64 -4.39 4.31
N SER A 58 -24.36 -5.68 4.12
CA SER A 58 -24.72 -6.42 2.91
C SER A 58 -26.13 -7.02 2.98
N ASN A 59 -26.81 -6.91 4.12
CA ASN A 59 -28.16 -7.39 4.32
C ASN A 59 -29.16 -6.30 3.88
N PRO A 60 -30.17 -6.61 3.03
CA PRO A 60 -31.16 -5.64 2.56
C PRO A 60 -32.15 -5.17 3.66
N VAL A 61 -31.95 -5.55 4.92
CA VAL A 61 -32.81 -5.15 6.04
C VAL A 61 -32.57 -3.66 6.39
N PRO A 62 -33.62 -2.81 6.40
CA PRO A 62 -33.50 -1.37 6.67
C PRO A 62 -32.84 -0.98 8.01
N THR A 63 -32.82 -1.91 8.98
CA THR A 63 -32.25 -1.66 10.30
C THR A 63 -30.76 -1.97 10.39
N ALA A 64 -30.14 -2.52 9.35
CA ALA A 64 -28.74 -2.95 9.39
C ALA A 64 -27.74 -1.78 9.50
N LEU A 65 -27.90 -0.75 8.66
CA LEU A 65 -27.04 0.44 8.71
C LEU A 65 -27.14 1.17 10.07
N PRO A 66 -28.32 1.47 10.62
CA PRO A 66 -28.44 2.04 11.96
C PRO A 66 -27.70 1.26 13.05
N VAL A 67 -27.70 -0.08 13.00
CA VAL A 67 -26.97 -0.91 13.98
C VAL A 67 -25.47 -0.76 13.86
N VAL A 68 -24.94 -0.69 12.65
CA VAL A 68 -23.51 -0.51 12.41
C VAL A 68 -23.06 0.89 12.82
N LEU A 69 -23.88 1.91 12.55
CA LEU A 69 -23.63 3.28 13.02
C LEU A 69 -23.74 3.40 14.54
N ASP A 70 -24.70 2.71 15.16
CA ASP A 70 -24.82 2.64 16.62
C ASP A 70 -23.56 2.01 17.24
N ALA A 71 -23.05 0.92 16.67
CA ALA A 71 -21.80 0.31 17.10
C ALA A 71 -20.58 1.26 16.94
N LEU A 72 -20.60 2.14 15.95
CA LEU A 72 -19.60 3.19 15.78
C LEU A 72 -19.76 4.31 16.83
N VAL A 73 -21.01 4.64 17.15
CA VAL A 73 -21.36 5.78 18.01
C VAL A 73 -21.27 5.47 19.49
N ASN A 74 -21.58 4.25 19.88
CA ASN A 74 -21.69 3.80 21.27
C ASN A 74 -20.68 2.69 21.60
N GLY A 75 -19.90 2.23 20.62
CA GLY A 75 -18.81 1.27 20.83
C GLY A 75 -17.59 1.88 21.52
N THR A 76 -16.64 1.01 21.86
CA THR A 76 -15.37 1.44 22.44
C THR A 76 -14.42 2.00 21.37
N PRO A 77 -13.43 2.84 21.74
CA PRO A 77 -12.39 3.27 20.81
C PRO A 77 -11.61 2.10 20.19
N GLU A 78 -11.46 0.98 20.91
CA GLU A 78 -10.78 -0.23 20.44
C GLU A 78 -11.58 -0.98 19.36
N ASP A 79 -12.91 -0.94 19.43
CA ASP A 79 -13.81 -1.60 18.48
C ASP A 79 -14.00 -0.79 17.18
N SER A 80 -13.79 0.52 17.26
CA SER A 80 -14.06 1.48 16.17
C SER A 80 -13.32 1.16 14.85
N PRO A 81 -12.02 0.79 14.84
CA PRO A 81 -11.29 0.50 13.60
C PRO A 81 -11.93 -0.62 12.77
N ALA A 82 -12.49 -1.65 13.40
CA ALA A 82 -13.14 -2.76 12.70
C ALA A 82 -14.43 -2.32 11.98
N VAL A 83 -15.22 -1.46 12.64
CA VAL A 83 -16.46 -0.92 12.07
C VAL A 83 -16.15 0.05 10.93
N PHE A 84 -15.17 0.93 11.11
CA PHE A 84 -14.68 1.80 10.04
C PHE A 84 -14.14 1.00 8.85
N ARG A 85 -13.41 -0.08 9.10
CA ARG A 85 -12.92 -0.96 8.05
C ARG A 85 -14.06 -1.56 7.24
N ALA A 86 -15.13 -2.01 7.89
CA ALA A 86 -16.30 -2.55 7.20
C ALA A 86 -17.00 -1.50 6.33
N LEU A 87 -17.20 -0.28 6.85
CA LEU A 87 -17.77 0.83 6.09
C LEU A 87 -16.89 1.23 4.90
N ALA A 88 -15.57 1.24 5.09
CA ALA A 88 -14.61 1.56 4.03
C ALA A 88 -14.65 0.51 2.89
N LEU A 89 -14.86 -0.77 3.23
CA LEU A 89 -15.02 -1.87 2.26
C LEU A 89 -16.41 -1.93 1.63
N TRP A 90 -17.44 -1.46 2.30
CA TRP A 90 -18.81 -1.54 1.82
C TRP A 90 -19.01 -0.73 0.51
N GLU A 91 -19.78 -1.32 -0.39
CA GLU A 91 -20.03 -0.76 -1.74
C GLU A 91 -21.52 -0.50 -2.00
N GLY A 92 -22.35 -0.39 -0.95
CA GLY A 92 -23.76 -0.05 -1.07
C GLY A 92 -23.98 1.40 -1.54
N PRO A 93 -25.13 1.71 -2.17
CA PRO A 93 -25.41 3.03 -2.75
C PRO A 93 -25.53 4.15 -1.70
N GLU A 94 -25.81 3.80 -0.45
CA GLU A 94 -26.03 4.74 0.65
C GLU A 94 -24.73 5.27 1.27
N VAL A 95 -23.59 4.65 0.96
CA VAL A 95 -22.30 4.98 1.59
C VAL A 95 -21.87 6.42 1.29
N ASP A 96 -22.15 6.94 0.10
CA ASP A 96 -21.76 8.30 -0.26
C ASP A 96 -22.66 9.34 0.45
N GLY A 97 -23.94 9.01 0.63
CA GLY A 97 -24.86 9.81 1.46
C GLY A 97 -24.47 9.78 2.93
N LEU A 98 -24.08 8.61 3.44
CA LEU A 98 -23.55 8.46 4.79
C LEU A 98 -22.29 9.29 5.00
N LEU A 99 -21.32 9.19 4.08
CA LEU A 99 -20.09 9.99 4.09
C LEU A 99 -20.36 11.48 4.03
N SER A 100 -21.48 11.90 3.44
CA SER A 100 -21.85 13.32 3.35
C SER A 100 -22.46 13.82 4.66
N CYS A 101 -23.30 13.02 5.33
CA CYS A 101 -23.99 13.45 6.56
C CYS A 101 -23.24 13.16 7.86
N ALA A 102 -22.49 12.06 7.93
CA ALA A 102 -22.01 11.54 9.22
C ALA A 102 -20.78 12.27 9.78
N TRP A 103 -20.02 12.99 8.95
CA TRP A 103 -18.94 13.87 9.41
C TRP A 103 -19.45 15.25 9.86
N GLU A 104 -20.66 15.64 9.44
CA GLU A 104 -21.32 16.89 9.84
C GLU A 104 -21.92 16.79 11.25
N ASP A 105 -22.07 15.57 11.80
CA ASP A 105 -22.39 15.37 13.21
C ASP A 105 -21.22 15.93 14.06
N ASP A 106 -21.55 16.87 14.95
CA ASP A 106 -20.70 17.92 15.55
C ASP A 106 -19.58 17.41 16.49
N ARG A 107 -19.28 16.11 16.45
CA ARG A 107 -18.27 15.44 17.29
C ARG A 107 -16.93 15.33 16.57
N CYS A 108 -16.11 16.37 16.70
CA CYS A 108 -14.76 16.45 16.14
C CYS A 108 -13.83 15.27 16.55
N GLU A 109 -14.11 14.60 17.67
CA GLU A 109 -13.33 13.45 18.18
C GLU A 109 -13.24 12.28 17.19
N ARG A 110 -14.20 12.15 16.27
CA ARG A 110 -14.24 11.07 15.26
C ARG A 110 -13.77 11.48 13.88
N TRP A 111 -13.47 12.76 13.68
CA TRP A 111 -13.01 13.27 12.39
C TRP A 111 -11.76 12.57 11.85
N PRO A 112 -10.78 12.14 12.67
CA PRO A 112 -9.66 11.35 12.17
C PRO A 112 -10.11 10.05 11.49
N GLN A 113 -11.02 9.31 12.08
CA GLN A 113 -11.48 8.04 11.52
C GLN A 113 -12.33 8.25 10.25
N TRP A 114 -13.13 9.32 10.21
CA TRP A 114 -13.81 9.74 8.97
C TRP A 114 -12.80 10.09 7.87
N LEU A 115 -11.74 10.85 8.19
CA LEU A 115 -10.67 11.14 7.24
C LEU A 115 -10.03 9.86 6.73
N GLU A 116 -9.68 8.94 7.61
CA GLU A 116 -9.08 7.66 7.22
C GLU A 116 -9.97 6.90 6.23
N MET A 117 -11.29 6.91 6.42
CA MET A 117 -12.22 6.29 5.49
C MET A 117 -12.24 7.00 4.12
N PHE A 118 -12.26 8.33 4.06
CA PHE A 118 -12.14 9.07 2.80
C PHE A 118 -10.85 8.68 2.06
N LEU A 119 -9.71 8.65 2.76
CA LEU A 119 -8.43 8.26 2.17
C LEU A 119 -8.44 6.81 1.70
N HIS A 120 -9.04 5.89 2.48
CA HIS A 120 -9.15 4.47 2.13
C HIS A 120 -9.94 4.26 0.84
N ARG A 121 -11.03 5.01 0.68
CA ARG A 121 -11.91 4.94 -0.48
C ARG A 121 -11.39 5.71 -1.68
N ALA A 122 -10.26 6.42 -1.53
CA ALA A 122 -9.70 7.32 -2.53
C ALA A 122 -10.69 8.40 -2.98
N ILE A 123 -11.49 8.93 -2.04
CA ILE A 123 -12.43 10.03 -2.26
C ILE A 123 -11.85 11.29 -1.62
N ALA A 124 -12.05 12.46 -2.26
CA ALA A 124 -11.61 13.73 -1.71
C ALA A 124 -12.34 14.02 -0.37
N PRO A 125 -11.61 14.21 0.74
CA PRO A 125 -12.22 14.51 2.04
C PRO A 125 -12.70 15.96 2.12
N PRO A 126 -13.64 16.29 3.03
CA PRO A 126 -13.99 17.68 3.33
C PRO A 126 -12.78 18.46 3.86
N GLN A 127 -12.59 19.69 3.37
CA GLN A 127 -11.44 20.54 3.72
C GLN A 127 -11.30 20.76 5.24
N ARG A 128 -12.40 21.10 5.93
CA ARG A 128 -12.40 21.37 7.38
C ARG A 128 -11.88 20.19 8.21
N LEU A 129 -12.21 18.98 7.79
CA LEU A 129 -11.80 17.76 8.48
C LEU A 129 -10.30 17.49 8.28
N VAL A 130 -9.74 17.82 7.11
CA VAL A 130 -8.28 17.78 6.89
C VAL A 130 -7.57 18.85 7.72
N GLU A 131 -8.08 20.09 7.72
CA GLU A 131 -7.52 21.21 8.49
C GLU A 131 -7.48 20.91 9.99
N TYR A 132 -8.55 20.33 10.54
CA TYR A 132 -8.58 19.87 11.92
C TYR A 132 -7.48 18.85 12.20
N CYS A 133 -7.35 17.82 11.35
CA CYS A 133 -6.36 16.78 11.56
C CYS A 133 -4.92 17.33 11.46
N LEU A 134 -4.65 18.27 10.55
CA LEU A 134 -3.35 18.94 10.41
C LEU A 134 -2.91 19.66 11.68
N HIS A 135 -3.85 20.20 12.45
CA HIS A 135 -3.60 20.97 13.67
C HIS A 135 -3.83 20.19 14.96
N ALA A 136 -4.14 18.90 14.89
CA ALA A 136 -4.35 18.06 16.06
C ALA A 136 -3.09 17.96 16.92
N ASP A 137 -3.22 17.68 18.21
CA ASP A 137 -2.05 17.54 19.11
C ASP A 137 -1.30 16.21 18.95
N VAL A 138 -1.95 15.22 18.32
CA VAL A 138 -1.44 13.85 18.22
C VAL A 138 -0.79 13.61 16.85
N ALA A 139 0.44 13.08 16.84
CA ALA A 139 1.27 12.93 15.65
C ALA A 139 0.62 12.08 14.53
N TRP A 140 0.01 10.94 14.87
CA TRP A 140 -0.67 10.10 13.87
C TRP A 140 -1.88 10.79 13.23
N ILE A 141 -2.58 11.67 13.96
CA ILE A 141 -3.70 12.47 13.41
C ILE A 141 -3.15 13.54 12.46
N ARG A 142 -2.04 14.21 12.81
CA ARG A 142 -1.35 15.13 11.90
C ARG A 142 -0.87 14.44 10.63
N ALA A 143 -0.31 13.23 10.75
CA ALA A 143 0.11 12.42 9.63
C ALA A 143 -1.06 12.13 8.68
N LEU A 144 -2.24 11.88 9.25
CA LEU A 144 -3.48 11.69 8.49
C LEU A 144 -3.93 12.97 7.78
N GLY A 145 -3.88 14.12 8.46
CA GLY A 145 -4.14 15.44 7.88
C GLY A 145 -3.21 15.73 6.69
N LEU A 146 -1.90 15.46 6.82
CA LEU A 146 -0.92 15.62 5.75
C LEU A 146 -1.30 14.79 4.52
N ARG A 147 -1.61 13.51 4.70
CA ARG A 147 -2.06 12.62 3.59
C ARG A 147 -3.37 13.10 2.96
N GLY A 148 -4.27 13.68 3.75
CA GLY A 148 -5.51 14.28 3.26
C GLY A 148 -5.29 15.54 2.43
N SER A 149 -4.27 16.35 2.76
CA SER A 149 -3.97 17.59 2.04
C SER A 149 -3.63 17.36 0.56
N LEU A 150 -3.04 16.21 0.21
CA LEU A 150 -2.74 15.83 -1.18
C LEU A 150 -3.98 15.68 -2.05
N SER A 151 -5.13 15.40 -1.46
CA SER A 151 -6.40 15.27 -2.19
C SER A 151 -7.11 16.61 -2.40
N LEU A 152 -6.55 17.71 -1.87
CA LEU A 152 -7.19 19.03 -1.84
C LEU A 152 -6.23 20.12 -2.37
N PRO A 153 -6.40 20.56 -3.64
CA PRO A 153 -5.56 21.60 -4.22
C PRO A 153 -5.50 22.89 -3.39
N ALA A 154 -6.61 23.27 -2.75
CA ALA A 154 -6.71 24.46 -1.88
C ALA A 154 -5.77 24.40 -0.66
N LEU A 155 -5.35 23.21 -0.23
CA LEU A 155 -4.44 23.01 0.88
C LEU A 155 -3.00 22.74 0.44
N GLY A 156 -2.66 22.86 -0.85
CA GLY A 156 -1.32 22.52 -1.35
C GLY A 156 -0.19 23.28 -0.66
N ASP A 157 -0.32 24.60 -0.51
CA ASP A 157 0.72 25.41 0.16
C ASP A 157 0.81 25.14 1.66
N CYS A 158 -0.35 24.96 2.31
CA CYS A 158 -0.44 24.58 3.72
C CYS A 158 0.21 23.21 3.96
N GLY A 159 -0.18 22.20 3.18
CA GLY A 159 0.37 20.84 3.24
C GLY A 159 1.88 20.80 3.02
N ARG A 160 2.40 21.60 2.07
CA ARG A 160 3.85 21.75 1.87
C ARG A 160 4.52 22.35 3.10
N ALA A 161 4.00 23.44 3.65
CA ALA A 161 4.57 24.09 4.82
C ALA A 161 4.58 23.18 6.07
N PHE A 162 3.52 22.39 6.26
CA PHE A 162 3.47 21.38 7.31
C PHE A 162 4.47 20.24 7.05
N ALA A 163 4.59 19.76 5.83
CA ALA A 163 5.58 18.75 5.47
C ALA A 163 7.01 19.23 5.73
N ASP A 164 7.34 20.49 5.39
CA ASP A 164 8.64 21.11 5.64
C ASP A 164 8.97 21.19 7.14
N ARG A 165 7.96 21.44 7.97
CA ARG A 165 8.10 21.52 9.43
C ARG A 165 8.38 20.15 10.04
N HIS A 166 7.77 19.09 9.51
CA HIS A 166 7.74 17.76 10.13
C HIS A 166 8.58 16.68 9.41
N CYS A 167 9.36 17.03 8.40
CA CYS A 167 10.21 16.08 7.68
C CYS A 167 11.40 15.54 8.51
N GLU A 168 11.64 16.11 9.69
CA GLU A 168 12.70 15.70 10.64
C GLU A 168 12.09 15.37 12.02
N ASP A 169 10.77 15.17 12.10
CA ASP A 169 10.07 14.84 13.35
C ASP A 169 10.51 13.47 13.89
N ASP A 170 10.53 13.30 15.22
CA ASP A 170 10.90 12.04 15.86
C ASP A 170 9.86 10.95 15.59
N ASP A 171 8.57 11.32 15.50
CA ASP A 171 7.50 10.38 15.19
C ASP A 171 7.61 9.88 13.75
N GLN A 172 7.83 8.57 13.59
CA GLN A 172 8.03 7.95 12.29
C GLN A 172 6.82 8.11 11.37
N ALA A 173 5.59 7.98 11.88
CA ALA A 173 4.39 8.05 11.04
C ALA A 173 4.18 9.47 10.50
N LEU A 174 4.45 10.49 11.32
CA LEU A 174 4.37 11.89 10.93
C LEU A 174 5.46 12.25 9.92
N ARG A 175 6.72 11.84 10.18
CA ARG A 175 7.84 12.04 9.26
C ARG A 175 7.60 11.38 7.90
N ASP A 176 7.07 10.15 7.91
CA ASP A 176 6.72 9.39 6.72
C ASP A 176 5.60 10.05 5.89
N ALA A 177 4.59 10.64 6.57
CA ALA A 177 3.55 11.41 5.91
C ALA A 177 4.08 12.73 5.35
N ALA A 178 5.01 13.38 6.05
CA ALA A 178 5.69 14.59 5.59
C ALA A 178 6.53 14.32 4.34
N TYR A 179 7.29 13.22 4.28
CA TYR A 179 8.02 12.82 3.08
C TYR A 179 7.10 12.66 1.87
N ARG A 180 6.04 11.85 2.00
CA ARG A 180 5.07 11.62 0.92
C ARG A 180 4.43 12.93 0.44
N THR A 181 3.95 13.73 1.38
CA THR A 181 3.23 14.98 1.08
C THR A 181 4.16 16.00 0.44
N GLY A 182 5.34 16.21 1.04
CA GLY A 182 6.31 17.17 0.54
C GLY A 182 6.90 16.77 -0.80
N LEU A 183 7.18 15.49 -1.06
CA LEU A 183 7.68 15.02 -2.36
C LEU A 183 6.63 15.19 -3.47
N ALA A 184 5.38 14.81 -3.20
CA ALA A 184 4.28 15.00 -4.16
C ALA A 184 4.05 16.47 -4.50
N LEU A 185 4.23 17.36 -3.52
CA LEU A 185 4.13 18.80 -3.74
C LEU A 185 5.43 19.40 -4.29
N GLY A 186 6.57 18.70 -4.23
CA GLY A 186 7.86 19.16 -4.74
C GLY A 186 8.62 20.09 -3.79
N SER A 187 8.61 19.80 -2.48
CA SER A 187 9.42 20.51 -1.49
C SER A 187 10.90 20.09 -1.60
N HIS A 188 11.78 21.10 -1.69
CA HIS A 188 13.22 20.90 -1.67
C HIS A 188 13.75 20.47 -0.30
N ARG A 189 13.20 21.02 0.79
CA ARG A 189 13.62 20.67 2.17
C ARG A 189 13.29 19.21 2.47
N VAL A 190 12.06 18.80 2.17
CA VAL A 190 11.59 17.42 2.37
C VAL A 190 12.41 16.45 1.53
N ARG A 191 12.72 16.80 0.28
CA ARG A 191 13.60 16.01 -0.59
C ARG A 191 14.98 15.79 0.04
N ALA A 192 15.62 16.86 0.52
CA ALA A 192 16.94 16.75 1.15
C ALA A 192 16.89 15.87 2.41
N ALA A 193 15.88 16.07 3.26
CA ALA A 193 15.68 15.25 4.47
C ALA A 193 15.44 13.77 4.13
N CYS A 194 14.60 13.47 3.13
CA CYS A 194 14.33 12.10 2.67
C CYS A 194 15.61 11.42 2.16
N LEU A 195 16.43 12.10 1.36
CA LEU A 195 17.70 11.55 0.86
C LEU A 195 18.70 11.29 2.00
N GLN A 196 18.78 12.20 2.97
CA GLN A 196 19.63 12.02 4.15
C GLN A 196 19.17 10.85 5.02
N ALA A 197 17.86 10.70 5.23
CA ALA A 197 17.31 9.58 5.98
C ALA A 197 17.56 8.25 5.26
N ALA A 198 17.37 8.20 3.94
CA ALA A 198 17.64 7.01 3.13
C ALA A 198 19.13 6.59 3.20
N ALA A 199 20.04 7.57 3.15
CA ALA A 199 21.48 7.34 3.31
C ALA A 199 21.88 6.86 4.71
N ARG A 200 21.04 7.07 5.73
CA ARG A 200 21.22 6.54 7.09
C ARG A 200 20.54 5.19 7.31
N GLY A 201 19.95 4.60 6.26
CA GLY A 201 19.29 3.31 6.32
C GLY A 201 17.81 3.33 6.71
N ASP A 202 17.13 4.49 6.70
CA ASP A 202 15.68 4.55 6.97
C ASP A 202 14.89 3.80 5.87
N PRO A 203 14.17 2.70 6.19
CA PRO A 203 13.54 1.85 5.17
C PRO A 203 12.43 2.55 4.37
N SER A 204 11.66 3.43 5.02
CA SER A 204 10.59 4.20 4.37
C SER A 204 11.18 5.17 3.36
N ALA A 205 12.23 5.89 3.74
CA ALA A 205 12.94 6.82 2.86
C ALA A 205 13.65 6.11 1.70
N GLN A 206 14.28 4.96 1.95
CA GLN A 206 14.88 4.13 0.88
C GLN A 206 13.80 3.66 -0.11
N THR A 207 12.64 3.23 0.38
CA THR A 207 11.51 2.84 -0.48
C THR A 207 11.07 4.01 -1.37
N LEU A 208 10.96 5.22 -0.82
CA LEU A 208 10.64 6.42 -1.60
C LEU A 208 11.73 6.73 -2.64
N VAL A 209 13.02 6.57 -2.31
CA VAL A 209 14.11 6.68 -3.30
C VAL A 209 13.92 5.71 -4.45
N GLY A 210 13.62 4.44 -4.16
CA GLY A 210 13.33 3.44 -5.19
C GLY A 210 12.12 3.81 -6.05
N LEU A 211 11.03 4.27 -5.42
CA LEU A 211 9.76 4.57 -6.09
C LEU A 211 9.81 5.83 -6.96
N VAL A 212 10.34 6.94 -6.45
CA VAL A 212 10.25 8.26 -7.09
C VAL A 212 11.58 8.91 -7.45
N GLY A 213 12.69 8.22 -7.20
CA GLY A 213 14.03 8.63 -7.65
C GLY A 213 14.24 8.44 -9.14
N GLY A 214 15.27 9.11 -9.67
CA GLY A 214 15.78 8.92 -11.02
C GLY A 214 17.14 8.23 -11.00
N SER A 215 17.83 8.25 -12.15
CA SER A 215 19.10 7.54 -12.31
C SER A 215 20.16 7.92 -11.27
N HIS A 216 20.25 9.19 -10.88
CA HIS A 216 21.21 9.64 -9.87
C HIS A 216 20.90 9.09 -8.48
N GLU A 217 19.65 9.17 -8.03
CA GLU A 217 19.24 8.69 -6.71
C GLU A 217 19.25 7.16 -6.64
N HIS A 218 18.91 6.47 -7.74
CA HIS A 218 19.04 5.01 -7.82
C HIS A 218 20.50 4.56 -7.77
N ALA A 219 21.42 5.28 -8.42
CA ALA A 219 22.85 5.01 -8.30
C ALA A 219 23.36 5.24 -6.87
N ALA A 220 22.85 6.26 -6.17
CA ALA A 220 23.18 6.49 -4.76
C ALA A 220 22.69 5.32 -3.88
N LEU A 221 21.46 4.84 -4.09
CA LEU A 221 20.92 3.68 -3.36
C LEU A 221 21.78 2.42 -3.58
N VAL A 222 22.18 2.15 -4.82
CA VAL A 222 23.12 1.06 -5.13
C VAL A 222 24.43 1.23 -4.37
N GLY A 223 25.04 2.42 -4.43
CA GLY A 223 26.30 2.69 -3.73
C GLY A 223 26.18 2.61 -2.20
N TRP A 224 25.00 2.86 -1.62
CA TRP A 224 24.77 2.63 -0.19
C TRP A 224 24.76 1.14 0.14
N ILE A 225 24.06 0.33 -0.65
CA ILE A 225 24.02 -1.14 -0.49
C ILE A 225 25.42 -1.75 -0.60
N GLU A 226 26.23 -1.30 -1.56
CA GLU A 226 27.59 -1.81 -1.75
C GLU A 226 28.53 -1.47 -0.58
N ARG A 227 28.37 -0.29 0.04
CA ARG A 227 29.22 0.14 1.16
C ARG A 227 28.79 -0.42 2.51
N GLU A 228 27.49 -0.45 2.78
CA GLU A 228 26.92 -0.73 4.10
C GLU A 228 26.35 -2.15 4.21
N GLY A 229 26.22 -2.84 3.07
CA GLY A 229 25.63 -4.16 2.96
C GLY A 229 24.11 -4.13 2.73
N PRO A 230 23.53 -5.26 2.29
CA PRO A 230 22.11 -5.35 2.01
C PRO A 230 21.28 -5.44 3.30
N THR A 231 20.33 -4.52 3.45
CA THR A 231 19.23 -4.62 4.42
C THR A 231 17.92 -5.00 3.72
N PRO A 232 16.93 -5.59 4.42
CA PRO A 232 15.63 -5.88 3.82
C PRO A 232 14.97 -4.66 3.17
N GLY A 233 15.04 -3.49 3.84
CA GLY A 233 14.51 -2.23 3.31
C GLY A 233 15.21 -1.77 2.03
N SER A 234 16.55 -1.89 1.99
CA SER A 234 17.34 -1.51 0.82
C SER A 234 17.07 -2.41 -0.39
N LEU A 235 16.91 -3.73 -0.18
CA LEU A 235 16.58 -4.69 -1.24
C LEU A 235 15.15 -4.51 -1.74
N TRP A 236 14.21 -4.21 -0.83
CA TRP A 236 12.85 -3.83 -1.20
C TRP A 236 12.84 -2.59 -2.09
N ALA A 237 13.57 -1.55 -1.70
CA ALA A 237 13.74 -0.33 -2.46
C ALA A 237 14.41 -0.57 -3.83
N LEU A 238 15.46 -1.39 -3.87
CA LEU A 238 16.21 -1.74 -5.08
C LEU A 238 15.29 -2.29 -6.18
N GLY A 239 14.32 -3.12 -5.79
CA GLY A 239 13.33 -3.68 -6.70
C GLY A 239 12.39 -2.65 -7.35
N PHE A 240 12.37 -1.38 -6.92
CA PHE A 240 11.62 -0.31 -7.56
C PHE A 240 12.49 0.60 -8.45
N CYS A 241 13.82 0.50 -8.36
CA CYS A 241 14.72 1.29 -9.21
C CYS A 241 14.44 1.04 -10.69
N GLY A 242 14.18 -0.21 -11.07
CA GLY A 242 13.86 -0.57 -12.45
C GLY A 242 15.03 -0.33 -13.41
N ARG A 243 16.28 -0.37 -12.93
CA ARG A 243 17.47 -0.11 -13.75
C ARG A 243 18.27 -1.38 -13.95
N ARG A 244 18.94 -1.50 -15.11
CA ARG A 244 19.80 -2.65 -15.41
C ARG A 244 20.90 -2.83 -14.37
N ASP A 245 21.53 -1.75 -13.93
CA ASP A 245 22.60 -1.78 -12.91
C ASP A 245 22.09 -2.31 -11.56
N ALA A 246 20.84 -1.99 -11.19
CA ALA A 246 20.21 -2.54 -9.99
C ALA A 246 19.94 -4.05 -10.11
N ALA A 247 19.63 -4.55 -11.31
CA ALA A 247 19.52 -6.00 -11.55
C ALA A 247 20.91 -6.68 -11.51
N ASP A 248 21.94 -6.05 -12.08
CA ASP A 248 23.32 -6.56 -12.00
C ASP A 248 23.78 -6.68 -10.53
N VAL A 249 23.52 -5.65 -9.71
CA VAL A 249 23.82 -5.67 -8.26
C VAL A 249 23.00 -6.73 -7.53
N SER A 250 21.72 -6.88 -7.87
CA SER A 250 20.87 -7.92 -7.27
C SER A 250 21.43 -9.32 -7.53
N LEU A 251 21.90 -9.59 -8.76
CA LEU A 251 22.53 -10.86 -9.11
C LEU A 251 23.85 -11.06 -8.36
N ALA A 252 24.68 -10.04 -8.26
CA ALA A 252 25.94 -10.12 -7.51
C ALA A 252 25.69 -10.43 -6.02
N LEU A 253 24.64 -9.86 -5.42
CA LEU A 253 24.24 -10.17 -4.04
C LEU A 253 23.72 -11.61 -3.91
N ILE A 254 22.97 -12.12 -4.89
CA ILE A 254 22.50 -13.52 -4.88
C ILE A 254 23.68 -14.51 -4.92
N ASP A 255 24.75 -14.16 -5.64
CA ASP A 255 25.96 -14.97 -5.72
C ASP A 255 26.83 -14.91 -4.45
N ALA A 256 26.81 -13.78 -3.75
CA ALA A 256 27.67 -13.52 -2.59
C ALA A 256 27.06 -13.96 -1.25
N LEU A 257 25.73 -14.04 -1.15
CA LEU A 257 25.00 -14.41 0.06
C LEU A 257 24.80 -15.92 0.16
N ASP A 258 24.72 -16.42 1.40
CA ASP A 258 24.51 -17.85 1.66
C ASP A 258 23.04 -18.25 1.39
N ASP A 259 22.78 -19.55 1.19
CA ASP A 259 21.43 -20.07 0.91
C ASP A 259 20.45 -19.81 2.07
N GLU A 260 20.94 -19.67 3.30
CA GLU A 260 20.13 -19.44 4.49
C GLU A 260 19.80 -17.94 4.69
N ASP A 261 20.48 -17.04 3.97
CA ASP A 261 20.28 -15.60 4.10
C ASP A 261 18.95 -15.16 3.46
N ARG A 262 18.05 -14.63 4.29
CA ARG A 262 16.78 -14.03 3.83
C ARG A 262 17.00 -12.96 2.76
N GLN A 263 18.08 -12.19 2.89
CA GLN A 263 18.51 -11.16 1.96
C GLN A 263 18.70 -11.70 0.54
N ARG A 264 19.14 -12.96 0.38
CA ARG A 264 19.29 -13.58 -0.93
C ARG A 264 17.97 -13.73 -1.67
N SER A 265 16.91 -14.08 -0.93
CA SER A 265 15.54 -14.20 -1.48
C SER A 265 14.96 -12.83 -1.86
N LEU A 266 15.26 -11.81 -1.05
CA LEU A 266 14.83 -10.44 -1.32
C LEU A 266 15.58 -9.81 -2.51
N ALA A 267 16.88 -10.10 -2.65
CA ALA A 267 17.66 -9.72 -3.82
C ALA A 267 17.12 -10.40 -5.08
N PHE A 268 16.73 -11.68 -4.98
CA PHE A 268 16.05 -12.37 -6.08
C PHE A 268 14.69 -11.78 -6.41
N GLU A 269 13.89 -11.41 -5.41
CA GLU A 269 12.62 -10.71 -5.62
C GLU A 269 12.84 -9.36 -6.34
N ALA A 270 13.85 -8.58 -5.92
CA ALA A 270 14.22 -7.33 -6.57
C ALA A 270 14.64 -7.54 -8.02
N PHE A 271 15.48 -8.54 -8.29
CA PHE A 271 15.90 -8.93 -9.63
C PHE A 271 14.68 -9.25 -10.51
N CYS A 272 13.75 -10.09 -10.05
CA CYS A 272 12.54 -10.46 -10.79
C CYS A 272 11.66 -9.24 -11.08
N ALA A 273 11.49 -8.36 -10.11
CA ALA A 273 10.66 -7.16 -10.28
C ALA A 273 11.23 -6.18 -11.31
N ILE A 274 12.56 -6.08 -11.42
CA ILE A 274 13.22 -5.23 -12.41
C ILE A 274 13.15 -5.88 -13.80
N THR A 275 13.52 -7.16 -13.89
CA THR A 275 13.76 -7.86 -15.17
C THR A 275 12.50 -8.47 -15.77
N GLY A 276 11.42 -8.60 -14.99
CA GLY A 276 10.20 -9.28 -15.42
C GLY A 276 10.30 -10.81 -15.41
N LEU A 277 11.41 -11.36 -14.91
CA LEU A 277 11.57 -12.80 -14.74
C LEU A 277 10.44 -13.34 -13.85
N SER A 278 9.78 -14.40 -14.32
CA SER A 278 8.78 -15.14 -13.54
C SER A 278 9.40 -16.46 -13.07
N PRO A 279 9.73 -16.60 -11.77
CA PRO A 279 10.30 -17.85 -11.24
C PRO A 279 9.41 -19.08 -11.38
N ARG A 280 8.13 -18.89 -11.71
CA ARG A 280 7.15 -19.96 -11.91
C ARG A 280 7.16 -20.50 -13.34
N ASP A 281 7.48 -19.64 -14.30
CA ASP A 281 7.37 -19.96 -15.73
C ASP A 281 8.73 -20.35 -16.32
N GLU A 282 9.82 -19.94 -15.69
CA GLU A 282 11.19 -20.19 -16.15
C GLU A 282 11.82 -21.32 -15.34
N GLU A 283 12.18 -22.40 -16.03
CA GLU A 283 12.81 -23.56 -15.40
C GLU A 283 14.27 -23.26 -15.06
N GLY A 284 14.74 -23.76 -13.90
CA GLY A 284 16.14 -23.66 -13.51
C GLY A 284 16.60 -22.28 -13.03
N VAL A 285 15.71 -21.32 -12.80
CA VAL A 285 16.08 -20.02 -12.17
C VAL A 285 15.75 -19.97 -10.68
N ALA A 286 14.94 -20.91 -10.20
CA ALA A 286 14.51 -20.98 -8.81
C ALA A 286 14.41 -22.43 -8.31
N VAL A 287 14.67 -22.63 -7.02
CA VAL A 287 14.54 -23.92 -6.35
C VAL A 287 13.14 -24.01 -5.71
N PRO A 288 12.37 -25.08 -5.97
CA PRO A 288 11.08 -25.29 -5.33
C PRO A 288 11.22 -25.34 -3.81
N ARG A 289 10.45 -24.51 -3.09
CA ARG A 289 10.29 -24.65 -1.63
C ARG A 289 9.08 -25.51 -1.30
N PRO A 290 9.16 -26.40 -0.29
CA PRO A 290 7.99 -27.01 0.28
C PRO A 290 7.02 -25.92 0.74
N TRP A 291 5.74 -26.06 0.39
CA TRP A 291 4.73 -25.19 0.97
C TRP A 291 4.68 -25.45 2.47
N PRO A 292 4.67 -24.40 3.30
CA PRO A 292 4.53 -24.60 4.73
C PRO A 292 3.16 -25.19 5.06
N SER A 293 3.07 -25.80 6.25
CA SER A 293 1.87 -26.51 6.66
C SER A 293 0.69 -25.55 6.85
N GLU A 294 -0.54 -26.02 6.63
CA GLU A 294 -1.76 -25.21 6.85
C GLU A 294 -1.95 -24.77 8.32
N GLN A 295 -1.18 -25.33 9.26
CA GLN A 295 -1.23 -25.01 10.69
C GLN A 295 -0.41 -23.76 11.05
N ASP A 296 0.44 -23.29 10.15
CA ASP A 296 1.29 -22.13 10.34
C ASP A 296 0.62 -20.88 9.76
N LEU A 297 -0.36 -20.32 10.47
CA LEU A 297 -1.15 -19.16 10.00
C LEU A 297 -0.42 -17.82 10.12
N ALA A 298 0.76 -17.78 10.75
CA ALA A 298 1.54 -16.56 11.00
C ALA A 298 2.95 -16.61 10.39
N ILE A 299 3.07 -17.11 9.15
CA ILE A 299 4.36 -17.15 8.45
C ILE A 299 4.69 -15.78 7.91
N ASP A 300 5.92 -15.34 8.16
CA ASP A 300 6.47 -14.14 7.53
C ASP A 300 6.41 -14.30 5.99
N PRO A 301 5.69 -13.42 5.27
CA PRO A 301 5.55 -13.51 3.83
C PRO A 301 6.87 -13.58 3.05
N GLU A 302 7.98 -13.10 3.64
CA GLU A 302 9.29 -13.18 3.01
C GLU A 302 9.92 -14.56 3.06
N LEU A 303 9.50 -15.42 4.01
CA LEU A 303 9.91 -16.83 4.04
C LEU A 303 9.27 -17.65 2.92
N LEU A 304 8.20 -17.13 2.32
CA LEU A 304 7.51 -17.71 1.17
C LEU A 304 8.14 -17.31 -0.17
N LEU A 305 9.15 -16.44 -0.17
CA LEU A 305 9.81 -16.05 -1.40
C LEU A 305 10.56 -17.23 -2.04
N PRO A 306 10.53 -17.37 -3.37
CA PRO A 306 11.30 -18.39 -4.08
C PRO A 306 12.79 -18.27 -3.75
N GLN A 307 13.47 -19.41 -3.67
CA GLN A 307 14.94 -19.41 -3.62
C GLN A 307 15.51 -19.31 -5.01
N PRO A 308 16.50 -18.44 -5.25
CA PRO A 308 17.17 -18.40 -6.55
C PRO A 308 18.00 -19.68 -6.76
N ASP A 309 18.13 -20.08 -8.03
CA ASP A 309 19.21 -20.97 -8.49
C ASP A 309 20.30 -20.11 -9.18
N PRO A 310 21.42 -19.77 -8.50
CA PRO A 310 22.38 -18.82 -9.05
C PRO A 310 22.99 -19.23 -10.40
N PRO A 311 23.40 -20.49 -10.63
CA PRO A 311 23.88 -20.93 -11.94
C PRO A 311 22.89 -20.68 -13.08
N GLY A 312 21.64 -21.11 -12.93
CA GLY A 312 20.64 -20.89 -13.97
C GLY A 312 20.23 -19.43 -14.11
N LEU A 313 20.21 -18.67 -13.01
CA LEU A 313 19.95 -17.23 -13.04
C LEU A 313 21.05 -16.46 -13.79
N ARG A 314 22.32 -16.80 -13.60
CA ARG A 314 23.45 -16.21 -14.35
C ARG A 314 23.33 -16.48 -15.84
N GLU A 315 23.01 -17.72 -16.21
CA GLU A 315 22.87 -18.11 -17.61
C GLU A 315 21.68 -17.40 -18.26
N TRP A 316 20.54 -17.36 -17.58
CA TRP A 316 19.37 -16.59 -18.03
C TRP A 316 19.72 -15.11 -18.20
N TRP A 317 20.40 -14.51 -17.21
CA TRP A 317 20.77 -13.10 -17.25
C TRP A 317 21.72 -12.78 -18.40
N ARG A 318 22.72 -13.63 -18.64
CA ARG A 318 23.65 -13.49 -19.78
C ARG A 318 22.91 -13.39 -21.12
N GLN A 319 21.80 -14.11 -21.27
CA GLN A 319 20.97 -14.10 -22.47
C GLN A 319 19.93 -12.96 -22.52
N ALA A 320 19.39 -12.56 -21.37
CA ALA A 320 18.36 -11.52 -21.27
C ALA A 320 18.94 -10.10 -21.28
N ARG A 321 20.07 -9.90 -20.58
CA ARG A 321 20.69 -8.60 -20.34
C ARG A 321 20.91 -7.74 -21.60
N PRO A 322 21.36 -8.26 -22.75
CA PRO A 322 21.55 -7.44 -23.96
C PRO A 322 20.24 -6.89 -24.55
N ARG A 323 19.10 -7.53 -24.27
CA ARG A 323 17.77 -7.14 -24.80
C ARG A 323 17.08 -6.09 -23.94
N ILE A 324 17.46 -5.99 -22.68
CA ILE A 324 16.90 -5.04 -21.74
C ILE A 324 17.48 -3.67 -22.01
N ASP A 325 16.66 -2.64 -22.23
CA ASP A 325 17.16 -1.28 -22.37
C ASP A 325 17.72 -0.77 -21.03
N GLY A 326 18.96 -0.27 -21.06
CA GLY A 326 19.63 0.26 -19.87
C GLY A 326 19.42 1.76 -19.69
N THR A 327 18.83 2.43 -20.67
CA THR A 327 18.66 3.90 -20.69
C THR A 327 17.36 4.35 -20.03
N CYS A 328 16.32 3.51 -20.06
CA CYS A 328 15.05 3.78 -19.42
C CYS A 328 14.89 3.02 -18.09
N ARG A 329 13.91 3.45 -17.32
CA ARG A 329 13.38 2.74 -16.17
C ARG A 329 12.45 1.64 -16.64
N LEU A 330 12.55 0.49 -16.00
CA LEU A 330 11.79 -0.71 -16.29
C LEU A 330 10.82 -1.02 -15.15
N LEU A 331 9.72 -1.68 -15.48
CA LEU A 331 8.82 -2.29 -14.52
C LEU A 331 8.43 -3.67 -15.04
N GLY A 332 8.97 -4.71 -14.41
CA GLY A 332 8.81 -6.09 -14.87
C GLY A 332 9.37 -6.29 -16.28
N GLY A 333 10.60 -5.83 -16.55
CA GLY A 333 11.30 -6.11 -17.81
C GLY A 333 10.97 -5.20 -18.99
N GLU A 334 9.96 -4.34 -18.86
CA GLU A 334 9.53 -3.42 -19.92
C GLU A 334 9.66 -1.96 -19.48
N PRO A 335 9.90 -1.02 -20.42
CA PRO A 335 9.93 0.41 -20.10
C PRO A 335 8.67 0.88 -19.37
N VAL A 336 8.86 1.74 -18.38
CA VAL A 336 7.74 2.27 -17.60
C VAL A 336 6.87 3.18 -18.46
N THR A 337 5.65 2.72 -18.74
CA THR A 337 4.61 3.49 -19.42
C THR A 337 3.31 3.44 -18.59
N PRO A 338 2.34 4.36 -18.84
CA PRO A 338 1.03 4.26 -18.18
C PRO A 338 0.32 2.91 -18.42
N ALA A 339 0.44 2.37 -19.63
CA ALA A 339 -0.09 1.05 -19.97
C ALA A 339 0.60 -0.06 -19.16
N ARG A 340 1.94 -0.02 -19.06
CA ARG A 340 2.70 -1.01 -18.27
C ARG A 340 2.39 -0.94 -16.78
N MET A 341 2.30 0.26 -16.21
CA MET A 341 1.92 0.46 -14.81
C MET A 341 0.52 -0.12 -14.52
N ARG A 342 -0.45 0.14 -15.42
CA ARG A 342 -1.79 -0.44 -15.31
C ARG A 342 -1.75 -1.97 -15.36
N ASP A 343 -1.01 -2.55 -16.30
CA ASP A 343 -0.87 -4.00 -16.42
C ASP A 343 -0.31 -4.63 -15.14
N VAL A 344 0.79 -4.09 -14.61
CA VAL A 344 1.43 -4.59 -13.39
C VAL A 344 0.54 -4.42 -12.15
N LEU A 345 -0.26 -3.35 -12.06
CA LEU A 345 -1.22 -3.20 -10.96
C LEU A 345 -2.39 -4.19 -11.05
N LEU A 346 -2.79 -4.60 -12.26
CA LEU A 346 -3.88 -5.56 -12.48
C LEU A 346 -3.42 -7.02 -12.34
N HIS A 347 -2.23 -7.33 -12.86
CA HIS A 347 -1.76 -8.69 -13.10
C HIS A 347 -0.48 -9.05 -12.36
N GLY A 348 0.28 -8.05 -11.89
CA GLY A 348 1.50 -8.25 -11.14
C GLY A 348 1.28 -8.63 -9.67
N SER A 349 2.39 -8.79 -8.95
CA SER A 349 2.42 -9.22 -7.55
C SER A 349 1.62 -8.28 -6.63
N SER A 350 0.69 -8.86 -5.87
CA SER A 350 -0.08 -8.13 -4.85
C SER A 350 0.81 -7.48 -3.78
N ARG A 351 1.98 -8.07 -3.49
CA ARG A 351 2.95 -7.56 -2.50
C ARG A 351 3.44 -6.15 -2.85
N ARG A 352 3.67 -5.88 -4.14
CA ARG A 352 4.21 -4.60 -4.62
C ARG A 352 3.15 -3.57 -4.99
N ARG A 353 1.89 -4.01 -5.09
CA ARG A 353 0.78 -3.19 -5.58
C ARG A 353 0.58 -1.90 -4.79
N HIS A 354 0.68 -1.96 -3.46
CA HIS A 354 0.52 -0.76 -2.62
C HIS A 354 1.59 0.29 -2.88
N ALA A 355 2.86 -0.13 -2.96
CA ALA A 355 3.98 0.77 -3.23
C ALA A 355 3.91 1.37 -4.65
N LEU A 356 3.51 0.57 -5.65
CA LEU A 356 3.33 1.07 -7.02
C LEU A 356 2.15 2.07 -7.13
N ALA A 357 1.06 1.81 -6.41
CA ALA A 357 -0.05 2.76 -6.31
C ALA A 357 0.36 4.06 -5.59
N GLU A 358 1.24 3.97 -4.60
CA GLU A 358 1.82 5.13 -3.93
C GLU A 358 2.71 5.93 -4.89
N ALA A 359 3.57 5.30 -5.68
CA ALA A 359 4.36 6.01 -6.68
C ALA A 359 3.48 6.81 -7.65
N LEU A 360 2.37 6.22 -8.10
CA LEU A 360 1.36 6.90 -8.93
C LEU A 360 0.76 8.12 -8.22
N GLU A 361 0.39 8.00 -6.95
CA GLU A 361 -0.13 9.10 -6.16
C GLU A 361 0.90 10.25 -6.04
N LEU A 362 2.16 9.92 -5.77
CA LEU A 362 3.24 10.91 -5.64
C LEU A 362 3.52 11.63 -6.97
N HIS A 363 3.68 10.90 -8.08
CA HIS A 363 3.94 11.49 -9.40
C HIS A 363 2.77 12.30 -9.95
N SER A 364 1.54 11.99 -9.52
CA SER A 364 0.33 12.73 -9.88
C SER A 364 0.03 13.90 -8.94
N GLY A 365 0.87 14.14 -7.93
CA GLY A 365 0.64 15.18 -6.92
C GLY A 365 -0.63 14.94 -6.09
N GLY A 366 -1.05 13.69 -5.92
CA GLY A 366 -2.26 13.30 -5.20
C GLY A 366 -3.55 13.26 -6.04
N SER A 367 -3.50 13.66 -7.31
CA SER A 367 -4.69 13.68 -8.18
C SER A 367 -5.19 12.28 -8.58
N LEU A 368 -4.33 11.28 -8.51
CA LEU A 368 -4.65 9.89 -8.81
C LEU A 368 -4.29 9.02 -7.60
N ARG A 369 -5.32 8.54 -6.91
CA ARG A 369 -5.18 7.60 -5.79
C ARG A 369 -5.94 6.31 -6.09
N LEU A 370 -5.28 5.18 -5.84
CA LEU A 370 -5.89 3.86 -6.01
C LEU A 370 -6.22 3.26 -4.65
N ALA A 371 -7.48 2.87 -4.47
CA ALA A 371 -7.97 2.19 -3.27
C ALA A 371 -7.50 0.71 -3.23
N THR A 372 -6.19 0.48 -3.23
CA THR A 372 -5.54 -0.85 -3.30
C THR A 372 -5.91 -1.78 -2.13
N ARG A 373 -6.47 -1.23 -1.05
CA ARG A 373 -6.96 -1.99 0.11
C ARG A 373 -8.48 -2.24 0.09
N SER A 374 -9.20 -1.77 -0.94
CA SER A 374 -10.62 -2.09 -1.19
C SER A 374 -10.78 -3.38 -2.01
N PHE A 375 -12.01 -3.80 -2.29
CA PHE A 375 -12.26 -4.95 -3.16
C PHE A 375 -11.78 -4.73 -4.60
N SER A 376 -11.48 -5.84 -5.29
CA SER A 376 -10.93 -5.85 -6.65
C SER A 376 -11.82 -5.16 -7.68
N ARG A 377 -13.14 -5.01 -7.42
CA ARG A 377 -14.03 -4.21 -8.28
C ARG A 377 -13.68 -2.72 -8.21
N ARG A 378 -13.71 -2.10 -7.02
CA ARG A 378 -13.34 -0.70 -6.82
C ARG A 378 -11.91 -0.41 -7.28
N GLN A 379 -10.98 -1.33 -7.03
CA GLN A 379 -9.62 -1.22 -7.55
C GLN A 379 -9.60 -1.08 -9.08
N ARG A 380 -10.37 -1.91 -9.81
CA ARG A 380 -10.46 -1.85 -11.28
C ARG A 380 -11.09 -0.56 -11.78
N GLU A 381 -12.14 -0.07 -11.11
CA GLU A 381 -12.77 1.21 -11.42
C GLU A 381 -11.74 2.35 -11.35
N GLY A 382 -10.96 2.42 -10.26
CA GLY A 382 -9.87 3.40 -10.13
C GLY A 382 -8.73 3.25 -11.15
N LEU A 383 -8.54 2.05 -11.72
CA LEU A 383 -7.54 1.82 -12.78
C LEU A 383 -8.04 2.24 -14.17
N THR A 384 -9.34 2.50 -14.36
CA THR A 384 -9.85 3.03 -15.63
C THR A 384 -9.45 4.48 -15.87
N THR A 385 -9.36 5.28 -14.81
CA THR A 385 -8.92 6.69 -14.83
C THR A 385 -7.42 6.86 -15.12
N LEU A 386 -6.60 5.82 -14.94
CA LEU A 386 -5.17 5.85 -15.26
C LEU A 386 -4.85 6.16 -16.73
N ALA A 387 -5.73 5.79 -17.66
CA ALA A 387 -5.50 5.98 -19.08
C ALA A 387 -5.49 7.45 -19.51
N VAL A 388 -5.95 8.36 -18.63
CA VAL A 388 -6.23 9.76 -18.97
C VAL A 388 -5.24 10.75 -18.31
N VAL A 389 -4.50 10.32 -17.29
CA VAL A 389 -3.58 11.20 -16.55
C VAL A 389 -2.15 11.02 -17.04
N PRO A 390 -1.53 12.04 -17.68
CA PRO A 390 -0.13 11.95 -18.07
C PRO A 390 0.76 12.05 -16.81
N PHE A 391 1.58 11.04 -16.57
CA PHE A 391 2.66 11.06 -15.57
C PHE A 391 3.96 10.57 -16.21
N ASN A 392 5.09 11.10 -15.73
CA ASN A 392 6.41 10.74 -16.23
C ASN A 392 7.24 10.13 -15.09
N PHE A 393 7.40 8.81 -15.12
CA PHE A 393 8.19 8.06 -14.15
C PHE A 393 9.72 8.17 -14.33
N GLU A 394 10.19 8.75 -15.45
CA GLU A 394 11.60 9.12 -15.61
C GLU A 394 11.92 10.42 -14.88
N ARG A 395 10.91 11.26 -14.60
CA ARG A 395 11.11 12.48 -13.83
C ARG A 395 11.27 12.13 -12.36
N SER A 396 12.50 12.22 -11.87
CA SER A 396 12.78 12.13 -10.44
C SER A 396 12.02 13.22 -9.68
N LEU A 397 11.29 12.84 -8.63
CA LEU A 397 10.80 13.80 -7.62
C LEU A 397 11.89 14.17 -6.61
N LEU A 398 13.00 13.43 -6.66
CA LEU A 398 14.19 13.61 -5.85
C LEU A 398 15.36 14.17 -6.65
N GLY A 399 15.14 14.67 -7.87
CA GLY A 399 16.12 15.31 -8.76
C GLY A 399 15.94 16.83 -8.80
N GLU A 400 17.01 17.58 -9.13
CA GLU A 400 16.90 19.02 -9.37
C GLU A 400 16.13 19.27 -10.66
N ARG A 401 15.22 20.25 -10.65
CA ARG A 401 14.40 20.61 -11.81
C ARG A 401 15.17 21.50 -12.77
#